data_AF-A0A7V9L4F9-F1
#
_entry.id   AF-A0A7V9L4F9-F1
#
_cell.length_a   1.000
_cell.length_b   1.000
_cell.length_c   1.000
_cell.angle_alpha   90.00
_cell.angle_beta   90.00
_cell.angle_gamma   90.00
#
_symmetry.space_group_name_H-M   'P 1'
#
loop_
_entity.id
_entity.type
_entity.pdbx_description
1 polymer ?
#
loop_
_entity_poly.entity_id
_entity_poly.type
_entity_poly.pdbx_seq_one_letter_code
_entity_poly.pdbx_strand_id
1 'polypeptide(L)'
;MPPLVPPAGSALRWAAVARLRSRWSGGRLDLEMPSGQTLRLGGSGRAEASARIHDDRLFLRLLLRGELGAGESFVAGDWSSDDLVAVLRVFLRATSARGLESPLTRIAQLPALRRHRRAANTRAGSQRNIHAHYDLGNQFYR
;
A
#
# COMPACT_ATOMS: atom_id res chain seq x y z
N MET A 1 28.92 2.03 14.60
CA MET A 1 28.35 3.24 13.98
C MET A 1 27.47 2.81 12.81
N PRO A 2 26.19 3.18 12.73
CA PRO A 2 25.39 2.90 11.54
C PRO A 2 25.82 3.84 10.40
N PRO A 3 25.66 3.45 9.12
CA PRO A 3 26.13 4.23 7.98
C PRO A 3 25.39 5.56 7.82
N LEU A 4 26.12 6.60 7.42
CA LEU A 4 25.67 8.00 7.33
C LEU A 4 24.72 8.28 6.14
N VAL A 5 24.60 7.36 5.20
CA VAL A 5 23.64 7.43 4.09
C VAL A 5 23.13 6.02 3.83
N PRO A 6 21.84 5.75 4.03
CA PRO A 6 21.34 4.41 3.85
C PRO A 6 21.09 4.21 2.32
N PRO A 7 21.24 2.99 1.75
CA PRO A 7 21.12 2.75 0.29
C PRO A 7 19.79 3.27 -0.29
N ALA A 8 19.69 3.61 -1.58
CA ALA A 8 18.50 4.29 -2.14
C ALA A 8 17.12 3.67 -1.74
N GLY A 9 17.02 2.33 -1.65
CA GLY A 9 15.82 1.64 -1.16
C GLY A 9 15.46 1.98 0.29
N SER A 10 16.46 2.19 1.14
CA SER A 10 16.27 2.61 2.52
C SER A 10 15.87 4.08 2.67
N ALA A 11 16.28 4.99 1.77
CA ALA A 11 15.85 6.38 1.80
C ALA A 11 14.37 6.53 1.44
N LEU A 12 13.91 5.79 0.41
CA LEU A 12 12.49 5.70 0.06
C LEU A 12 11.66 5.10 1.21
N ARG A 13 12.17 4.03 1.83
CA ARG A 13 11.59 3.45 3.03
C ARG A 13 11.47 4.45 4.17
N TRP A 14 12.55 5.16 4.50
CA TRP A 14 12.53 6.19 5.55
C TRP A 14 11.52 7.30 5.26
N ALA A 15 11.45 7.79 4.01
CA ALA A 15 10.48 8.79 3.61
C ALA A 15 9.03 8.27 3.73
N ALA A 16 8.76 7.06 3.28
CA ALA A 16 7.46 6.41 3.39
C ALA A 16 7.05 6.21 4.85
N VAL A 17 7.96 5.73 5.70
CA VAL A 17 7.72 5.53 7.13
C VAL A 17 7.52 6.85 7.86
N ALA A 18 8.37 7.86 7.61
CA ALA A 18 8.23 9.18 8.23
C ALA A 18 6.88 9.81 7.87
N ARG A 19 6.45 9.63 6.63
CA ARG A 19 5.12 10.04 6.16
C ARG A 19 4.00 9.27 6.86
N LEU A 20 4.11 7.95 6.98
CA LEU A 20 3.13 7.15 7.71
C LEU A 20 3.05 7.61 9.17
N ARG A 21 4.18 7.74 9.87
CA ARG A 21 4.25 8.16 11.28
C ARG A 21 3.67 9.54 11.52
N SER A 22 3.99 10.53 10.70
CA SER A 22 3.46 11.90 10.87
C SER A 22 1.95 11.99 10.70
N ARG A 23 1.34 11.02 10.02
CA ARG A 23 -0.11 10.95 9.76
C ARG A 23 -0.79 9.81 10.51
N TRP A 24 -0.06 9.06 11.34
CA TRP A 24 -0.56 7.85 11.94
C TRP A 24 -1.50 8.19 13.10
N SER A 25 -2.77 7.84 12.93
CA SER A 25 -3.79 7.93 13.98
C SER A 25 -4.37 6.57 14.35
N GLY A 26 -3.89 5.49 13.73
CA GLY A 26 -4.34 4.13 13.97
C GLY A 26 -3.66 3.44 15.15
N GLY A 27 -4.07 2.20 15.40
CA GLY A 27 -3.48 1.28 16.37
C GLY A 27 -2.01 0.93 16.09
N ARG A 28 -1.37 0.16 16.97
CA ARG A 28 0.03 -0.23 16.78
C ARG A 28 0.15 -1.27 15.66
N LEU A 29 0.97 -0.96 14.64
CA LEU A 29 1.32 -1.86 13.54
C LEU A 29 2.83 -2.12 13.54
N ASP A 30 3.21 -3.39 13.60
CA ASP A 30 4.61 -3.82 13.54
C ASP A 30 4.93 -4.36 12.13
N LEU A 31 5.95 -3.79 11.49
CA LEU A 31 6.45 -4.20 10.19
C LEU A 31 7.79 -4.93 10.35
N GLU A 32 7.82 -6.23 10.09
CA GLU A 32 9.04 -7.03 10.10
C GLU A 32 9.75 -6.88 8.76
N MET A 33 10.99 -6.37 8.78
CA MET A 33 11.79 -6.16 7.59
C MET A 33 12.55 -7.44 7.17
N PRO A 34 13.01 -7.56 5.92
CA PRO A 34 13.85 -8.69 5.48
C PRO A 34 15.14 -8.83 6.29
N SER A 35 15.62 -7.74 6.89
CA SER A 35 16.80 -7.72 7.76
C SER A 35 16.55 -8.25 9.17
N GLY A 36 15.32 -8.65 9.50
CA GLY A 36 14.90 -9.04 10.85
C GLY A 36 14.60 -7.84 11.78
N GLN A 37 14.80 -6.61 11.30
CA GLN A 37 14.44 -5.42 12.07
C GLN A 37 12.92 -5.24 12.09
N THR A 38 12.34 -4.92 13.25
CA THR A 38 10.92 -4.53 13.35
C THR A 38 10.77 -3.01 13.35
N LEU A 39 10.03 -2.49 12.40
CA LEU A 39 9.64 -1.10 12.31
C LEU A 39 8.23 -0.91 12.88
N ARG A 40 8.09 -0.02 13.87
CA ARG A 40 6.82 0.18 14.58
C ARG A 40 6.15 1.48 14.15
N LEU A 41 4.85 1.39 13.88
CA LEU A 41 3.94 2.51 13.60
C LEU A 41 2.90 2.61 14.72
N GLY A 42 2.58 3.83 15.17
CA GLY A 42 1.61 4.09 16.24
C GLY A 42 2.19 4.12 17.66
N GLY A 43 1.29 4.09 18.64
CA GLY A 43 1.58 4.32 20.06
C GLY A 43 2.30 3.17 20.77
N SER A 44 2.65 3.41 22.04
CA SER A 44 3.19 2.39 22.95
C SER A 44 2.08 1.42 23.40
N GLY A 45 2.32 0.12 23.30
CA GLY A 45 1.31 -0.91 23.62
C GLY A 45 1.58 -2.22 22.88
N ARG A 46 0.72 -3.25 22.98
CA ARG A 46 0.83 -4.47 22.17
C ARG A 46 0.48 -4.15 20.71
N ALA A 47 1.14 -4.80 19.75
CA ALA A 47 0.79 -4.67 18.34
C ALA A 47 -0.63 -5.20 18.09
N GLU A 48 -1.47 -4.41 17.45
CA GLU A 48 -2.81 -4.80 16.99
C GLU A 48 -2.73 -5.61 15.69
N ALA A 49 -1.70 -5.37 14.89
CA ALA A 49 -1.46 -6.08 13.64
C ALA A 49 0.05 -6.17 13.34
N SER A 50 0.42 -7.15 12.52
CA SER A 50 1.78 -7.35 12.02
C SER A 50 1.78 -7.57 10.51
N ALA A 51 2.82 -7.09 9.84
CA ALA A 51 3.09 -7.38 8.44
C ALA A 51 4.58 -7.67 8.24
N ARG A 52 4.88 -8.62 7.36
CA ARG A 52 6.24 -9.00 6.97
C ARG A 52 6.53 -8.39 5.61
N ILE A 53 7.56 -7.57 5.53
CA ILE A 53 8.03 -6.95 4.29
C ILE A 53 9.05 -7.88 3.65
N HIS A 54 8.88 -8.17 2.36
CA HIS A 54 9.77 -9.00 1.57
C HIS A 54 10.60 -8.16 0.59
N ASP A 55 10.01 -7.09 0.04
CA ASP A 55 10.66 -6.19 -0.93
C ASP A 55 10.37 -4.71 -0.61
N ASP A 56 11.40 -3.86 -0.69
CA ASP A 56 11.32 -2.41 -0.48
C ASP A 56 10.49 -1.68 -1.57
N ARG A 57 10.15 -2.36 -2.69
CA ARG A 57 9.22 -1.87 -3.73
C ARG A 57 7.86 -1.43 -3.16
N LEU A 58 7.42 -2.03 -2.05
CA LEU A 58 6.25 -1.58 -1.30
C LEU A 58 6.30 -0.08 -1.00
N PHE A 59 7.43 0.43 -0.50
CA PHE A 59 7.52 1.83 -0.05
C PHE A 59 7.45 2.80 -1.22
N LEU A 60 8.04 2.44 -2.36
CA LEU A 60 7.91 3.22 -3.59
C LEU A 60 6.46 3.25 -4.09
N ARG A 61 5.80 2.08 -4.15
CA ARG A 61 4.39 1.96 -4.56
C ARG A 61 3.46 2.71 -3.61
N LEU A 62 3.72 2.65 -2.31
CA LEU A 62 2.97 3.38 -1.29
C LEU A 62 3.12 4.90 -1.46
N LEU A 63 4.33 5.40 -1.73
CA LEU A 63 4.57 6.83 -1.96
C LEU A 63 3.90 7.35 -3.24
N LEU A 64 3.91 6.55 -4.32
CA LEU A 64 3.39 6.93 -5.62
C LEU A 64 1.87 6.75 -5.75
N ARG A 65 1.32 5.67 -5.17
CA ARG A 65 -0.05 5.21 -5.40
C ARG A 65 -0.89 5.08 -4.13
N GLY A 66 -0.33 5.38 -2.96
CA GLY A 66 -1.05 5.31 -1.68
C GLY A 66 -1.52 3.90 -1.36
N GLU A 67 -2.75 3.79 -0.85
CA GLU A 67 -3.38 2.54 -0.42
C GLU A 67 -3.49 1.50 -1.55
N LEU A 68 -3.77 1.94 -2.78
CA LEU A 68 -3.80 1.06 -3.95
C LEU A 68 -2.42 0.43 -4.19
N GLY A 69 -1.36 1.22 -4.06
CA GLY A 69 0.01 0.73 -4.18
C GLY A 69 0.35 -0.30 -3.10
N ALA A 70 -0.15 -0.13 -1.88
CA ALA A 70 0.01 -1.12 -0.81
C ALA A 70 -0.71 -2.44 -1.15
N GLY A 71 -1.94 -2.36 -1.68
CA GLY A 71 -2.71 -3.54 -2.11
C GLY A 71 -2.07 -4.28 -3.29
N GLU A 72 -1.60 -3.56 -4.31
CA GLU A 72 -0.85 -4.18 -5.42
C GLU A 72 0.45 -4.82 -4.96
N SER A 73 1.12 -4.22 -3.96
CA SER A 73 2.32 -4.79 -3.36
C SER A 73 2.03 -6.07 -2.58
N PHE A 74 0.85 -6.17 -1.95
CA PHE A 74 0.40 -7.40 -1.30
C PHE A 74 0.18 -8.52 -2.33
N VAL A 75 -0.56 -8.23 -3.40
CA VAL A 75 -0.82 -9.19 -4.49
C VAL A 75 0.48 -9.62 -5.19
N ALA A 76 1.44 -8.70 -5.33
CA ALA A 76 2.76 -8.98 -5.90
C ALA A 76 3.70 -9.75 -4.96
N GLY A 77 3.32 -9.98 -3.70
CA GLY A 77 4.16 -10.65 -2.71
C GLY A 77 5.27 -9.80 -2.12
N ASP A 78 5.25 -8.47 -2.32
CA ASP A 78 6.25 -7.56 -1.74
C ASP A 78 6.12 -7.47 -0.20
N TRP A 79 4.95 -7.82 0.33
CA TRP A 79 4.71 -7.98 1.77
C TRP A 79 3.56 -8.97 2.04
N SER A 80 3.54 -9.56 3.23
CA SER A 80 2.48 -10.48 3.68
C SER A 80 2.07 -10.20 5.13
N SER A 81 1.00 -10.85 5.59
CA SER A 81 0.55 -10.79 6.97
C SER A 81 -0.16 -12.09 7.35
N ASP A 82 -0.02 -12.50 8.61
CA ASP A 82 -0.76 -13.63 9.17
C ASP A 82 -2.23 -13.28 9.42
N ASP A 83 -2.54 -11.99 9.60
CA ASP A 83 -3.90 -11.46 9.71
C ASP A 83 -4.02 -10.16 8.89
N LEU A 84 -4.27 -10.33 7.59
CA LEU A 84 -4.48 -9.23 6.67
C LEU A 84 -5.65 -8.34 7.11
N VAL A 85 -6.70 -8.93 7.70
CA VAL A 85 -7.88 -8.17 8.13
C VAL A 85 -7.52 -7.23 9.28
N ALA A 86 -6.71 -7.66 10.24
CA ALA A 86 -6.19 -6.80 11.29
C ALA A 86 -5.34 -5.66 10.73
N VAL A 87 -4.45 -5.95 9.77
CA VAL A 87 -3.65 -4.91 9.10
C VAL A 87 -4.55 -3.88 8.42
N LEU A 88 -5.52 -4.32 7.62
CA LEU A 88 -6.46 -3.44 6.93
C LEU A 88 -7.30 -2.62 7.91
N ARG A 89 -7.76 -3.21 9.02
CA ARG A 89 -8.53 -2.50 10.06
C ARG A 89 -7.70 -1.38 10.70
N VAL A 90 -6.43 -1.63 10.99
CA VAL A 90 -5.51 -0.60 11.52
C VAL A 90 -5.24 0.49 10.49
N PHE A 91 -5.02 0.13 9.22
CA PHE A 91 -4.84 1.09 8.13
C PHE A 91 -6.09 1.96 7.92
N LEU A 92 -7.28 1.35 7.85
CA LEU A 92 -8.54 2.07 7.68
C LEU A 92 -8.81 3.03 8.83
N ARG A 93 -8.48 2.67 10.07
CA ARG A 93 -8.56 3.59 11.21
C ARG A 93 -7.56 4.74 11.11
N ALA A 94 -6.34 4.45 10.65
CA ALA A 94 -5.32 5.47 10.44
C ALA A 94 -5.69 6.45 9.32
N THR A 95 -6.47 6.01 8.33
CA THR A 95 -6.89 6.81 7.16
C THR A 95 -8.27 7.42 7.31
N SER A 96 -9.16 6.85 8.13
CA SER A 96 -10.54 7.31 8.31
C SER A 96 -10.67 8.72 8.87
N ALA A 97 -9.64 9.21 9.59
CA ALA A 97 -9.64 10.57 10.11
C ALA A 97 -9.35 11.62 9.02
N ARG A 98 -8.48 11.30 8.06
CA ARG A 98 -8.07 12.13 6.92
C ARG A 98 -7.37 11.20 5.93
N GLY A 99 -8.04 10.77 4.86
CA GLY A 99 -7.50 9.76 3.91
C GLY A 99 -6.03 9.99 3.56
N LEU A 100 -5.28 8.94 3.21
CA LEU A 100 -3.86 9.02 2.80
C LEU A 100 -3.63 9.83 1.49
N GLU A 101 -4.63 10.57 1.04
CA GLU A 101 -4.59 11.53 -0.06
C GLU A 101 -3.66 12.71 0.29
N SER A 102 -2.60 12.84 -0.49
CA SER A 102 -1.67 13.97 -0.50
C SER A 102 -1.78 14.69 -1.84
N PRO A 103 -1.35 15.96 -1.93
CA PRO A 103 -1.16 16.63 -3.21
C PRO A 103 -0.36 15.78 -4.22
N LEU A 104 0.59 14.97 -3.74
CA LEU A 104 1.38 14.05 -4.58
C LEU A 104 0.55 12.88 -5.14
N THR A 105 -0.38 12.32 -4.36
CA THR A 105 -1.31 11.29 -4.84
C THR A 105 -2.28 11.88 -5.87
N ARG A 106 -2.74 13.12 -5.67
CA ARG A 106 -3.55 13.84 -6.68
C ARG A 106 -2.77 14.11 -7.97
N ILE A 107 -1.49 14.50 -7.87
CA ILE A 107 -0.62 14.72 -9.04
C ILE A 107 -0.33 13.39 -9.76
N ALA A 108 -0.06 12.31 -9.02
CA ALA A 108 0.15 10.97 -9.58
C ALA A 108 -1.12 10.37 -10.20
N GLN A 109 -2.30 10.84 -9.81
CA GLN A 109 -3.58 10.52 -10.46
C GLN A 109 -3.83 11.35 -11.73
N LEU A 110 -3.12 12.47 -11.98
CA LEU A 110 -3.33 13.29 -13.19
C LEU A 110 -3.10 12.53 -14.51
N PRO A 111 -2.08 11.68 -14.66
CA PRO A 111 -1.92 10.82 -15.84
C PRO A 111 -3.05 9.79 -15.96
N ALA A 112 -3.51 9.21 -14.86
CA ALA A 112 -4.64 8.28 -14.84
C ALA A 112 -5.94 8.99 -15.25
N LEU A 113 -6.18 10.22 -14.79
CA LEU A 113 -7.33 11.05 -15.16
C LEU A 113 -7.27 11.47 -16.64
N ARG A 114 -6.08 11.81 -17.16
CA ARG A 114 -5.84 12.08 -18.58
C ARG A 114 -6.03 10.83 -19.45
N ARG A 115 -5.60 9.66 -18.98
CA ARG A 115 -5.86 8.36 -19.61
C ARG A 115 -7.34 8.02 -19.60
N HIS A 116 -8.05 8.25 -18.50
CA HIS A 116 -9.52 8.07 -18.40
C HIS A 116 -10.28 9.01 -19.34
N ARG A 117 -9.85 10.27 -19.48
CA ARG A 117 -10.45 11.21 -20.44
C ARG A 117 -10.19 10.84 -21.91
N ARG A 118 -9.05 10.19 -22.20
CA ARG A 118 -8.73 9.64 -23.53
C ARG A 118 -9.34 8.26 -23.79
N ALA A 119 -9.65 7.52 -22.72
CA ALA A 119 -10.45 6.31 -22.72
C ALA A 119 -11.95 6.64 -22.56
N ALA A 120 -12.41 7.68 -23.26
CA ALA A 120 -13.84 7.88 -23.43
C ALA A 120 -14.44 6.59 -24.00
N ASN A 121 -15.48 6.09 -23.32
CA ASN A 121 -16.21 4.85 -23.58
C ASN A 121 -16.37 4.52 -25.07
N THR A 122 -15.42 3.78 -25.64
CA THR A 122 -15.64 3.09 -26.91
C THR A 122 -16.03 1.66 -26.60
N ARG A 123 -17.06 1.17 -27.29
CA ARG A 123 -17.61 -0.20 -27.14
C ARG A 123 -16.51 -1.27 -27.20
N ALA A 124 -15.46 -1.02 -28.00
CA ALA A 124 -14.27 -1.86 -28.14
C ALA A 124 -13.35 -1.88 -26.89
N GLY A 125 -13.24 -0.76 -26.16
CA GLY A 125 -12.48 -0.68 -24.91
C GLY A 125 -13.20 -1.40 -23.76
N SER A 126 -14.54 -1.32 -23.72
CA SER A 126 -15.36 -2.07 -22.78
C SER A 126 -15.25 -3.59 -23.02
N GLN A 127 -15.23 -4.06 -24.27
CA GLN A 127 -15.01 -5.49 -24.57
C GLN A 127 -13.64 -6.01 -24.09
N ARG A 128 -12.57 -5.21 -24.23
CA ARG A 128 -11.24 -5.60 -23.73
C ARG A 128 -11.14 -5.59 -22.20
N ASN A 129 -11.87 -4.69 -21.53
CA ASN A 129 -11.96 -4.69 -20.06
C ASN A 129 -12.84 -5.83 -19.53
N ILE A 130 -13.93 -6.17 -20.22
CA ILE A 130 -14.81 -7.31 -19.88
C ILE A 130 -14.11 -8.65 -20.13
N HIS A 131 -13.27 -8.77 -21.16
CA HIS A 131 -12.48 -9.99 -21.40
C HIS A 131 -11.36 -10.22 -20.37
N ALA A 132 -11.08 -9.24 -19.51
CA ALA A 132 -10.22 -9.39 -18.34
C ALA A 132 -11.02 -9.74 -17.06
N HIS A 133 -12.32 -10.04 -17.17
CA HIS A 133 -13.17 -10.34 -16.01
C HIS A 133 -13.25 -11.85 -15.73
N TYR A 134 -12.59 -12.22 -14.62
CA TYR A 134 -12.99 -13.23 -13.64
C TYR A 134 -14.03 -14.28 -14.10
N ASP A 135 -13.54 -15.41 -14.59
CA ASP A 135 -14.27 -16.68 -14.48
C ASP A 135 -14.24 -17.17 -13.03
N LEU A 136 -14.89 -16.43 -12.12
CA LEU A 136 -15.34 -16.99 -10.85
C LEU A 136 -16.73 -17.56 -11.09
N GLY A 137 -16.79 -18.61 -11.91
CA GLY A 137 -18.01 -19.39 -12.11
C GLY A 137 -18.44 -20.07 -10.80
N ASN A 138 -19.63 -20.68 -10.79
CA ASN A 138 -20.21 -21.42 -9.64
C ASN A 138 -19.30 -22.49 -9.00
N GLN A 139 -18.14 -22.80 -9.59
CA GLN A 139 -17.11 -23.64 -8.99
C GLN A 139 -16.33 -22.96 -7.86
N PHE A 140 -16.29 -21.62 -7.79
CA PHE A 140 -15.64 -20.89 -6.70
C PHE A 140 -16.51 -20.83 -5.42
N TYR A 141 -17.82 -21.02 -5.55
CA TYR A 141 -18.81 -20.87 -4.46
C TYR A 141 -19.35 -22.19 -3.91
N ARG A 142 -18.86 -23.34 -4.39
CA ARG A 142 -19.17 -24.67 -3.82
C ARG A 142 -18.13 -25.05 -2.78
#